data_AF-A0A2G4IPL0-F1
#
_entry.id   AF-A0A2G4IPL0-F1
#
_cell.length_a   1.000
_cell.length_b   1.000
_cell.length_c   1.000
_cell.angle_alpha   90.00
_cell.angle_beta   90.00
_cell.angle_gamma   90.00
#
_symmetry.space_group_name_H-M   'P 1'
#
loop_
_entity.id
_entity.type
_entity.pdbx_description
1 polymer ?
#
loop_
_entity_poly.entity_id
_entity_poly.type
_entity_poly.pdbx_seq_one_letter_code
_entity_poly.pdbx_strand_id
1 'polypeptide(L)' 'MFTSSAANLAAALPVMMDKIVRDGMIWVSRPKKASKVPTDITEDTIRKHALPIGLVDVKVFAVYEVWSGLKLMVRKEKR' A
#
# COMPACT_ATOMS: atom_id res chain seq x y z
N MET A 1 -1.51 6.95 1.57
CA MET A 1 -0.67 7.11 2.78
C MET A 1 0.79 7.05 2.40
N PHE A 2 1.67 7.65 3.21
CA PHE A 2 3.12 7.46 3.16
C PHE A 2 3.55 6.77 4.45
N THR A 3 4.40 5.74 4.38
CA THR A 3 4.94 5.07 5.58
C THR A 3 6.26 4.39 5.26
N SER A 4 7.19 4.42 6.23
CA SER A 4 8.41 3.61 6.26
C SER A 4 8.31 2.44 7.25
N SER A 5 7.15 2.25 7.90
CA SER A 5 6.88 1.22 8.91
C SER A 5 5.76 0.26 8.48
N ALA A 6 6.03 -1.03 8.60
CA ALA A 6 5.11 -2.15 8.37
C ALA A 6 4.02 -2.21 9.46
N ALA A 7 4.35 -1.90 10.72
CA ALA A 7 3.37 -1.82 11.81
C ALA A 7 2.33 -0.72 11.55
N ASN A 8 2.77 0.46 11.11
CA ASN A 8 1.87 1.56 10.73
C ASN A 8 0.99 1.19 9.52
N LEU A 9 1.52 0.43 8.56
CA LEU A 9 0.70 -0.11 7.47
C LEU A 9 -0.36 -1.06 8.00
N ALA A 10 0.03 -2.05 8.82
CA ALA A 10 -0.86 -3.10 9.30
C ALA A 10 -2.03 -2.54 10.12
N ALA A 11 -1.80 -1.49 10.92
CA ALA A 11 -2.85 -0.79 11.67
C ALA A 11 -3.75 0.09 10.77
N ALA A 12 -3.16 0.80 9.80
CA ALA A 12 -3.90 1.77 8.99
C ALA A 12 -4.70 1.15 7.83
N LEU A 13 -4.22 0.05 7.24
CA LEU A 13 -4.79 -0.49 6.00
C LEU A 13 -6.24 -1.01 6.14
N PRO A 14 -6.63 -1.71 7.23
CA PRO A 14 -8.04 -2.08 7.45
C PRO A 14 -8.93 -0.85 7.62
N VAL A 15 -8.49 0.15 8.41
CA VAL A 15 -9.22 1.41 8.62
C VAL A 15 -9.40 2.22 7.33
N MET A 16 -8.49 2.07 6.37
CA MET A 16 -8.64 2.65 5.03
C MET A 16 -9.58 1.82 4.14
N MET A 17 -9.55 0.49 4.24
CA MET A 17 -10.45 -0.41 3.52
C MET A 17 -11.92 -0.13 3.88
N ASP A 18 -12.23 0.06 5.17
CA ASP A 18 -13.58 0.37 5.65
C ASP A 18 -14.09 1.76 5.21
N LYS A 19 -13.21 2.62 4.69
CA LYS A 19 -13.51 4.02 4.30
C LYS A 19 -13.51 4.26 2.80
N ILE A 20 -13.03 3.33 1.99
CA ILE A 20 -13.10 3.47 0.53
C ILE A 20 -14.46 3.03 -0.01
N VAL A 21 -14.89 3.67 -1.09
CA VAL A 21 -16.01 3.17 -1.89
C VAL A 21 -15.65 1.83 -2.54
N ARG A 22 -16.67 1.06 -2.95
CA ARG A 22 -16.56 -0.27 -3.59
C ARG A 22 -15.51 -0.37 -4.70
N ASP A 23 -15.45 0.62 -5.60
CA ASP A 23 -14.47 0.71 -6.70
C ASP A 23 -13.27 1.63 -6.38
N GLY A 24 -13.08 1.93 -5.10
CA GLY A 24 -12.07 2.84 -4.59
C GLY A 24 -10.65 2.28 -4.68
N MET A 25 -9.69 3.17 -4.46
CA MET A 25 -8.25 2.85 -4.49
C MET A 25 -7.55 3.36 -3.25
N ILE A 26 -6.63 2.55 -2.72
CA ILE A 26 -5.71 2.95 -1.66
C ILE A 26 -4.31 3.04 -2.27
N TRP A 27 -3.67 4.19 -2.11
CA TRP A 27 -2.27 4.36 -2.48
C TRP A 27 -1.39 4.21 -1.25
N VAL A 28 -0.46 3.26 -1.28
CA VAL A 28 0.57 3.07 -0.23
C VAL A 28 1.91 3.48 -0.81
N SER A 29 2.48 4.57 -0.28
CA SER A 29 3.79 5.07 -0.68
C SER A 29 4.85 4.62 0.33
N ARG A 30 5.84 3.87 -0.14
CA ARG A 30 7.02 3.43 0.62
C ARG A 30 8.30 4.11 0.13
N PRO A 31 9.38 4.17 0.93
CA PRO A 31 10.67 4.61 0.42
C PRO A 31 11.19 3.68 -0.68
N LYS A 32 11.98 4.22 -1.61
CA LYS A 32 12.72 3.43 -2.58
C LYS A 32 13.96 2.82 -1.93
N LYS A 33 14.33 1.59 -2.32
CA LYS A 33 15.60 0.97 -1.93
C LYS A 33 16.83 1.87 -2.22
N ALA A 34 16.77 2.66 -3.30
CA ALA A 34 17.83 3.60 -3.67
C ALA A 34 17.88 4.90 -2.83
N SER A 35 16.80 5.23 -2.09
CA SER A 35 16.72 6.50 -1.33
C SER A 35 17.51 6.51 -0.02
N LYS A 36 18.05 5.35 0.40
CA LYS A 36 18.78 5.14 1.66
C LYS A 36 18.01 5.48 2.95
N VAL A 37 16.72 5.81 2.86
CA VAL A 37 15.85 6.01 4.04
C VAL A 37 15.63 4.67 4.75
N PRO A 38 15.90 4.57 6.06
CA PRO A 38 15.64 3.36 6.84
C PRO A 38 14.16 2.97 6.80
N THR A 39 13.87 1.70 6.50
CA THR A 39 12.50 1.21 6.35
C THR A 39 12.43 -0.31 6.45
N ASP A 40 11.33 -0.82 7.02
CA ASP A 40 11.00 -2.26 7.11
C ASP A 40 9.95 -2.70 6.06
N ILE A 41 9.45 -1.77 5.24
CA ILE A 41 8.34 -1.98 4.32
C ILE A 41 8.83 -2.14 2.86
N THR A 42 8.55 -3.30 2.28
CA THR A 42 8.77 -3.59 0.85
C THR A 42 7.43 -3.65 0.10
N GLU A 43 7.47 -3.79 -1.23
CA GLU A 43 6.26 -4.07 -2.03
C GLU A 43 5.52 -5.32 -1.52
N ASP A 44 6.29 -6.34 -1.13
CA ASP A 44 5.77 -7.63 -0.69
C ASP A 44 5.24 -7.57 0.74
N THR A 45 5.83 -6.73 1.61
CA THR A 45 5.22 -6.37 2.90
C THR A 45 3.83 -5.74 2.67
N ILE A 46 3.70 -4.81 1.70
CA ILE A 46 2.41 -4.21 1.37
C ILE A 46 1.41 -5.27 0.89
N ARG A 47 1.80 -6.13 -0.05
CA ARG A 47 0.95 -7.24 -0.54
C ARG A 47 0.51 -8.18 0.59
N LYS A 48 1.43 -8.55 1.50
CA LYS A 48 1.15 -9.45 2.63
C LYS A 48 0.03 -8.93 3.54
N HIS A 49 -0.05 -7.61 3.74
CA HIS A 49 -1.13 -6.99 4.53
C HIS A 49 -2.39 -6.68 3.70
N ALA A 50 -2.24 -6.41 2.39
CA ALA A 50 -3.35 -6.07 1.49
C ALA A 50 -4.20 -7.28 1.07
N LEU A 51 -3.55 -8.40 0.71
CA LEU A 51 -4.24 -9.57 0.16
C LEU A 51 -5.30 -10.20 1.09
N PRO A 52 -5.06 -10.37 2.42
CA PRO A 52 -6.06 -10.96 3.32
C PRO A 52 -7.35 -10.14 3.42
N ILE A 53 -7.24 -8.81 3.46
CA ILE A 53 -8.38 -7.89 3.53
C ILE A 53 -9.06 -7.66 2.16
N GLY A 54 -8.63 -8.36 1.10
CA GLY A 54 -9.28 -8.32 -0.21
C GLY A 54 -8.79 -7.22 -1.14
N LEU A 55 -7.67 -6.55 -0.82
CA LEU A 55 -6.99 -5.63 -1.72
C LEU A 55 -5.98 -6.37 -2.61
N VAL A 56 -5.82 -5.92 -3.84
CA VAL A 56 -4.82 -6.39 -4.81
C VAL A 56 -4.06 -5.21 -5.41
N ASP A 57 -2.77 -5.40 -5.68
CA ASP A 57 -1.98 -4.39 -6.38
C ASP A 57 -2.28 -4.36 -7.88
N VAL A 58 -2.28 -3.14 -8.43
CA VAL A 58 -2.67 -2.87 -9.83
C VAL A 58 -1.61 -2.07 -10.58
N LYS A 59 -0.88 -1.19 -9.90
CA LYS A 59 0.17 -0.36 -10.50
C LYS A 59 1.16 0.10 -9.44
N VAL A 60 2.45 0.08 -9.78
CA VAL A 60 3.50 0.80 -9.04
C VAL A 60 3.94 2.02 -9.85
N PHE A 61 4.31 3.12 -9.18
CA PHE A 61 4.95 4.27 -9.81
C PHE A 61 5.93 4.96 -8.86
N ALA A 62 6.88 5.73 -9.39
CA ALA A 62 7.68 6.65 -8.59
C ALA A 62 6.86 7.92 -8.34
N VAL A 63 6.63 8.27 -7.07
CA VAL A 63 5.88 9.49 -6.70
C VAL A 63 6.80 10.71 -6.79
N TYR A 64 8.03 10.56 -6.30
CA TYR A 64 9.09 11.56 -6.37
C TYR A 64 10.45 10.87 -6.20
N GLU A 65 11.52 11.59 -5.86
CA GLU A 65 12.86 11.05 -5.59
C GLU A 65 12.85 9.90 -4.56
N VAL A 66 12.31 10.15 -3.36
CA VAL A 66 12.36 9.22 -2.22
C VAL A 66 11.32 8.10 -2.29
N TRP A 67 10.12 8.37 -2.83
CA TRP A 67 8.93 7.52 -2.62
C TRP A 67 8.47 6.79 -3.89
N SER A 68 8.05 5.53 -3.72
CA SER A 68 7.31 4.74 -4.71
C SER A 68 5.92 4.40 -4.17
N GLY A 69 4.88 4.66 -4.97
CA GLY A 69 3.49 4.41 -4.65
C GLY A 69 2.98 3.13 -5.29
N LEU A 70 2.38 2.25 -4.49
CA LEU A 70 1.66 1.07 -4.93
C LEU A 70 0.14 1.35 -4.87
N LYS A 71 -0.55 1.15 -6.00
CA LYS A 71 -2.01 1.23 -6.10
C LYS A 71 -2.60 -0.10 -5.68
N LEU A 72 -3.42 -0.07 -4.64
CA LEU A 72 -4.28 -1.16 -4.21
C LEU A 72 -5.72 -0.87 -4.62
N MET A 73 -6.43 -1.90 -5.09
CA MET A 73 -7.85 -1.88 -5.44
C MET A 73 -8.57 -3.06 -4.77
N VAL A 74 -9.87 -2.95 -4.53
CA VAL A 74 -10.71 -4.09 -4.11
C VAL A 74 -10.70 -5.17 -5.21
N ARG A 75 -10.57 -6.45 -4.83
CA ARG A 75 -10.67 -7.59 -5.75
C ARG A 75 -11.97 -7.54 -6.56
N LYS A 76 -11.90 -7.90 -7.86
CA LYS A 76 -13.07 -7.90 -8.75
C LYS A 76 -14.23 -8.79 -8.29
N GLU A 77 -13.93 -9.85 -7.53
CA GLU A 77 -14.91 -10.77 -6.94
C GLU A 77 -15.57 -10.25 -5.65
N LYS A 78 -15.02 -9.19 -5.04
CA LYS A 78 -15.45 -8.61 -3.75
C LYS A 78 -16.12 -7.24 -3.89
N ARG A 79 -16.39 -6.80 -5.12
CA ARG A 79 -17.02 -5.52 -5.45
C ARG A 79 -18.35 -5.78 -6.16
#